data_AF-A0A1F7DAT1-F1
#
_entry.id   AF-A0A1F7DAT1-F1
#
_cell.length_a   1.000
_cell.length_b   1.000
_cell.length_c   1.000
_cell.angle_alpha   90.00
_cell.angle_beta   90.00
_cell.angle_gamma   90.00
#
_symmetry.space_group_name_H-M   'P 1'
#
loop_
_entity.id
_entity.type
_entity.pdbx_description
1 polymer ?
#
loop_
_entity_poly.entity_id
_entity_poly.type
_entity_poly.pdbx_seq_one_letter_code
_entity_poly.pdbx_strand_id
1 'polypeptide(L)'
;MKKPLVLKWDNMPHTFVIRRIGRILTGILTIRKPRGVQQIRVRFPQAVTLAMIDRAWKKQHCQWLTVTQPPHGLFLFLAVRKIRLPQFQILWYVLHINDAPYDACCVLSNRPKKPKRSV
;
A
#
# COMPACT_ATOMS: atom_id res chain seq x y z
N MET A 1 -6.11 16.37 -17.27
CA MET A 1 -5.96 15.11 -16.49
C MET A 1 -5.59 15.44 -15.05
N LYS A 2 -6.19 14.82 -14.03
CA LYS A 2 -5.77 15.04 -12.63
C LYS A 2 -4.36 14.46 -12.43
N LYS A 3 -3.45 15.23 -11.81
CA LYS A 3 -2.09 14.80 -11.50
C LYS A 3 -2.11 13.49 -10.69
N PRO A 4 -1.15 12.57 -10.92
CA PRO A 4 -1.06 11.36 -10.11
C PRO A 4 -0.77 11.72 -8.65
N LEU A 5 -1.30 10.92 -7.73
CA LEU A 5 -0.99 11.00 -6.31
C LEU A 5 0.27 10.17 -6.06
N VAL A 6 1.29 10.77 -5.43
CA VAL A 6 2.55 10.10 -5.12
C VAL A 6 2.71 10.01 -3.61
N LEU A 7 2.67 8.80 -3.08
CA LEU A 7 2.87 8.53 -1.66
C LEU A 7 4.30 8.02 -1.47
N LYS A 8 5.07 8.66 -0.60
CA LYS A 8 6.45 8.27 -0.30
C LYS A 8 6.50 7.49 1.01
N TRP A 9 7.52 6.66 1.16
CA TRP A 9 7.90 6.16 2.48
C TRP A 9 9.06 7.01 2.97
N ASP A 10 8.88 7.68 4.11
CA ASP A 10 9.89 8.49 4.78
C ASP A 10 11.29 7.91 4.76
N ASN A 11 12.24 8.78 4.40
CA ASN A 11 13.67 8.53 4.32
C ASN A 11 14.07 7.31 3.46
N MET A 12 13.12 6.77 2.70
CA MET A 12 13.32 5.63 1.83
C MET A 12 12.98 6.00 0.38
N PRO A 13 13.65 5.40 -0.60
CA PRO A 13 13.45 5.75 -2.00
C PRO A 13 12.22 5.07 -2.63
N HIS A 14 11.32 4.50 -1.82
CA HIS A 14 10.11 3.81 -2.27
C HIS A 14 8.96 4.78 -2.54
N THR A 15 8.19 4.52 -3.59
CA THR A 15 7.07 5.39 -4.01
C THR A 15 5.86 4.60 -4.42
N PHE A 16 4.68 5.02 -4.01
CA PHE A 16 3.41 4.51 -4.51
C PHE A 16 2.72 5.57 -5.37
N VAL A 17 2.73 5.37 -6.69
CA VAL A 17 2.13 6.30 -7.65
C VAL A 17 0.75 5.81 -8.03
N ILE A 18 -0.28 6.60 -7.72
CA ILE A 18 -1.68 6.26 -7.93
C ILE A 18 -2.27 7.21 -8.96
N ARG A 19 -2.89 6.65 -9.99
CA ARG A 19 -3.49 7.40 -11.09
C ARG A 19 -4.77 6.77 -11.57
N ARG A 20 -5.64 7.60 -12.14
CA ARG A 20 -6.85 7.14 -12.81
C ARG A 20 -6.55 6.91 -14.29
N ILE A 21 -6.91 5.72 -14.79
CA ILE A 21 -6.85 5.34 -16.20
C ILE A 21 -8.29 5.00 -16.62
N GLY A 22 -8.91 5.91 -17.38
CA GLY A 22 -10.35 5.82 -17.67
C GLY A 22 -11.19 5.85 -16.38
N ARG A 23 -12.03 4.82 -16.18
CA ARG A 23 -12.84 4.65 -14.95
C ARG A 23 -12.12 3.92 -13.82
N ILE A 24 -10.93 3.36 -14.08
CA ILE A 24 -10.22 2.49 -13.14
C ILE A 24 -9.15 3.30 -12.41
N LEU A 25 -9.11 3.18 -11.08
CA LEU A 25 -8.02 3.69 -10.29
C LEU A 25 -6.96 2.59 -10.14
N THR A 26 -5.71 2.93 -10.48
CA THR A 26 -4.58 2.01 -10.47
C THR A 26 -3.41 2.62 -9.73
N GLY A 27 -2.61 1.78 -9.08
CA GLY A 27 -1.39 2.19 -8.41
C GLY A 27 -0.22 1.34 -8.84
N ILE A 28 0.98 1.94 -8.83
CA ILE A 28 2.25 1.24 -9.00
C ILE A 28 3.09 1.55 -7.79
N LEU A 29 3.28 0.56 -6.91
CA LEU A 29 4.21 0.63 -5.80
C LEU A 29 5.58 0.23 -6.34
N THR A 30 6.51 1.20 -6.33
CA THR A 30 7.89 1.03 -6.76
C THR A 30 8.78 0.93 -5.54
N ILE A 31 9.45 -0.21 -5.41
CA ILE A 31 10.34 -0.53 -4.32
C ILE A 31 11.75 -0.60 -4.90
N ARG A 32 12.60 0.35 -4.51
CA ARG A 32 14.02 0.34 -4.87
C ARG A 32 14.79 -0.53 -3.88
N LYS A 33 15.59 -1.44 -4.42
CA LYS A 33 16.39 -2.44 -3.73
C LYS A 33 17.86 -2.20 -4.05
N PRO A 34 18.82 -2.69 -3.25
CA PRO A 34 20.24 -2.60 -3.59
C PRO A 34 20.56 -3.16 -4.97
N ARG A 35 19.89 -4.24 -5.38
CA ARG A 35 20.14 -4.95 -6.64
C ARG A 35 19.11 -4.66 -7.75
N GLY A 36 18.20 -3.70 -7.59
CA GLY A 36 17.22 -3.38 -8.63
C GLY A 36 15.92 -2.75 -8.14
N VAL A 37 14.88 -2.86 -8.96
CA VAL A 37 13.57 -2.24 -8.70
C VAL A 37 12.48 -3.30 -8.81
N GLN A 38 11.63 -3.44 -7.79
CA GLN A 38 10.38 -4.18 -7.89
C GLN A 38 9.21 -3.20 -8.09
N GLN A 39 8.29 -3.59 -8.96
CA GLN A 39 7.05 -2.87 -9.18
C GLN A 39 5.86 -3.77 -8.89
N ILE A 40 4.99 -3.32 -7.99
CA ILE A 40 3.74 -4.01 -7.65
C ILE A 40 2.59 -3.19 -8.21
N ARG A 41 1.81 -3.79 -9.11
CA ARG A 41 0.63 -3.16 -9.69
C ARG A 41 -0.57 -3.45 -8.79
N VAL A 42 -1.26 -2.40 -8.38
CA VAL A 42 -2.43 -2.46 -7.49
C VAL A 42 -3.64 -1.93 -8.23
N ARG A 43 -4.71 -2.73 -8.30
CA ARG A 43 -6.02 -2.28 -8.78
C ARG A 43 -6.90 -1.93 -7.59
N PHE A 44 -7.54 -0.78 -7.66
CA PHE A 44 -8.43 -0.31 -6.62
C PHE A 44 -9.89 -0.69 -6.94
N PRO A 45 -10.70 -1.03 -5.92
CA PRO A 45 -12.15 -1.14 -6.07
C PRO A 45 -12.75 0.16 -6.64
N GLN A 46 -13.83 0.06 -7.41
CA GLN A 46 -14.46 1.22 -8.07
C GLN A 46 -14.91 2.31 -7.08
N ALA A 47 -15.31 1.91 -5.87
CA ALA A 47 -15.71 2.83 -4.80
C ALA A 47 -14.55 3.65 -4.22
N VAL A 48 -13.29 3.31 -4.50
CA VAL A 48 -12.13 4.07 -4.04
C VAL A 48 -11.77 5.17 -5.04
N THR A 49 -11.67 6.40 -4.56
CA THR A 49 -11.29 7.56 -5.36
C THR A 49 -9.93 8.13 -4.94
N LEU A 50 -9.26 8.83 -5.86
CA LEU A 50 -7.97 9.47 -5.58
C LEU A 50 -8.07 10.52 -4.47
N ALA A 51 -9.20 11.24 -4.38
CA ALA A 51 -9.46 12.21 -3.32
C ALA A 51 -9.62 11.56 -1.94
N MET A 52 -10.21 10.36 -1.86
CA MET A 52 -10.28 9.61 -0.60
C MET A 52 -8.89 9.22 -0.11
N ILE A 53 -8.02 8.77 -1.02
CA ILE A 53 -6.66 8.38 -0.67
C ILE A 53 -5.84 9.61 -0.26
N ASP A 54 -5.91 10.72 -1.01
CA ASP A 54 -5.21 11.97 -0.68
C ASP A 54 -5.63 12.52 0.69
N ARG A 55 -6.94 12.55 0.97
CA ARG A 55 -7.47 12.98 2.27
C ARG A 55 -6.99 12.08 3.41
N ALA A 56 -7.03 10.76 3.22
CA ALA A 56 -6.55 9.80 4.21
C ALA A 56 -5.04 9.94 4.46
N TRP A 57 -4.27 10.12 3.39
CA TRP A 57 -2.83 10.34 3.45
C TRP A 57 -2.47 11.59 4.26
N LYS A 58 -3.11 12.72 3.95
CA LYS A 58 -2.94 13.98 4.69
C LYS A 58 -3.36 13.85 6.15
N LYS A 59 -4.47 13.16 6.44
CA LYS A 59 -4.91 12.88 7.81
C LYS A 59 -3.91 12.02 8.58
N GLN A 60 -3.13 11.20 7.89
CA GLN A 60 -2.02 10.43 8.45
C GLN A 60 -0.69 11.20 8.41
N HIS A 61 -0.71 12.54 8.34
CA HIS A 61 0.50 13.38 8.28
C HIS A 61 1.46 13.00 7.13
N CYS A 62 0.90 12.53 6.02
CA CYS A 62 1.67 12.02 4.90
C CYS A 62 2.59 10.85 5.29
N GLN A 63 2.13 9.98 6.20
CA GLN A 63 2.83 8.80 6.66
C GLN A 63 2.03 7.52 6.46
N TRP A 64 2.78 6.44 6.24
CA TRP A 64 2.25 5.08 6.35
C TRP A 64 2.09 4.71 7.81
N LEU A 65 0.91 4.24 8.21
CA LEU A 65 0.71 3.72 9.56
C LEU A 65 1.36 2.33 9.67
N THR A 66 2.33 2.18 10.56
CA THR A 66 2.90 0.87 10.89
C THR A 66 1.93 0.11 11.81
N VAL A 67 1.56 -1.09 11.41
CA VAL A 67 0.60 -1.98 12.09
C VAL A 67 1.33 -2.99 12.97
N THR A 68 2.42 -3.55 12.46
CA THR A 68 3.30 -4.46 13.19
C THR A 68 4.75 -4.15 12.83
N GLN A 69 5.58 -4.03 13.86
CA GLN A 69 7.04 -4.14 13.78
C GLN A 69 7.41 -5.48 14.43
N PRO A 70 7.77 -6.50 13.66
CA PRO A 70 8.28 -7.78 14.14
C PRO A 70 9.72 -7.60 14.69
N PRO A 71 10.29 -8.65 15.32
CA PRO A 71 11.68 -8.63 15.74
C PRO A 71 12.60 -8.31 14.55
N HIS A 72 13.39 -7.25 14.71
CA HIS A 72 14.52 -7.00 13.84
C HIS A 72 15.57 -8.09 14.09
N GLY A 73 15.79 -8.95 13.11
CA GLY A 73 16.92 -9.89 13.08
C GLY A 73 17.98 -9.41 12.11
N LEU A 74 19.21 -9.90 12.26
CA LEU A 74 20.35 -9.56 11.39
C LEU A 74 20.05 -9.76 9.88
N PHE A 75 19.09 -10.63 9.55
CA PHE A 75 18.74 -11.04 8.19
C PHE A 75 17.26 -10.90 7.83
N LEU A 76 16.42 -10.47 8.78
CA LEU A 76 14.96 -10.41 8.61
C LEU A 76 14.42 -9.06 9.06
N PHE A 77 13.81 -8.35 8.11
CA PHE A 77 12.98 -7.18 8.39
C PHE A 77 11.56 -7.46 7.89
N LEU A 78 10.54 -7.23 8.71
CA LEU A 78 9.16 -7.30 8.26
C LEU A 78 8.44 -6.05 8.76
N ALA A 79 7.45 -5.56 8.03
CA ALA A 79 6.59 -4.48 8.51
C ALA A 79 5.26 -4.56 7.78
N VAL A 80 4.16 -4.43 8.52
CA VAL A 80 2.85 -4.23 7.89
C VAL A 80 2.52 -2.76 7.98
N ARG A 81 2.32 -2.12 6.83
CA ARG A 81 2.00 -0.70 6.71
C ARG A 81 0.60 -0.53 6.12
N LYS A 82 -0.09 0.55 6.49
CA LYS A 82 -1.42 0.84 5.95
C LYS A 82 -1.77 2.30 5.75
N ILE A 83 -2.72 2.52 4.85
CA ILE A 83 -3.52 3.74 4.75
C ILE A 83 -4.97 3.37 4.99
N ARG A 84 -5.56 3.97 6.02
CA ARG A 84 -6.96 3.73 6.40
C ARG A 84 -7.88 4.61 5.56
N LEU A 85 -8.76 3.97 4.79
CA LEU A 85 -9.87 4.62 4.10
C LEU A 85 -11.17 4.31 4.86
N PRO A 86 -12.29 5.02 4.61
CA PRO A 86 -13.54 4.79 5.35
C PRO A 86 -14.05 3.35 5.25
N GLN A 87 -14.08 2.78 4.03
CA GLN A 87 -14.61 1.44 3.76
C GLN A 87 -13.54 0.44 3.33
N PHE A 88 -12.30 0.89 3.17
CA PHE A 88 -11.20 0.11 2.65
C PHE A 88 -9.92 0.40 3.44
N GLN A 89 -8.91 -0.42 3.22
CA GLN A 89 -7.56 -0.15 3.67
C GLN A 89 -6.59 -0.55 2.56
N ILE A 90 -5.60 0.30 2.31
CA ILE A 90 -4.46 -0.05 1.49
C ILE A 90 -3.46 -0.69 2.45
N LEU A 91 -3.11 -1.95 2.23
CA LEU A 91 -2.08 -2.64 2.99
C LEU A 91 -0.84 -2.80 2.13
N TRP A 92 0.31 -2.57 2.77
CA TRP A 92 1.61 -2.87 2.23
C TRP A 92 2.34 -3.77 3.23
N TYR A 93 2.58 -4.99 2.82
CA TYR A 93 3.42 -5.94 3.53
C TYR A 93 4.86 -5.79 3.03
N VAL A 94 5.75 -5.41 3.93
CA VAL A 94 7.19 -5.34 3.70
C VAL A 94 7.82 -6.56 4.35
N LEU A 95 8.65 -7.28 3.61
CA LEU A 95 9.40 -8.42 4.11
C LEU A 95 10.75 -8.43 3.39
N HIS A 96 11.85 -8.29 4.11
CA HIS A 96 13.20 -8.42 3.58
C HIS A 96 13.84 -9.64 4.23
N ILE A 97 14.34 -10.55 3.41
CA ILE A 97 15.11 -11.73 3.84
C ILE A 97 16.46 -11.65 3.13
N ASN A 98 17.57 -11.61 3.87
CA ASN A 98 18.93 -11.51 3.31
C ASN A 98 19.07 -10.37 2.28
N ASP A 99 18.58 -9.17 2.63
CA ASP A 99 18.51 -7.98 1.75
C ASP A 99 17.70 -8.14 0.46
N ALA A 100 16.96 -9.24 0.31
CA ALA A 100 15.98 -9.46 -0.75
C ALA A 100 14.56 -9.14 -0.24
N PRO A 101 13.93 -8.07 -0.74
CA PRO A 101 12.57 -7.73 -0.33
C PRO A 101 11.50 -8.46 -1.16
N TYR A 102 10.52 -9.02 -0.46
CA TYR A 102 9.36 -9.80 -0.87
C TYR A 102 8.07 -9.03 -0.53
N ASP A 103 7.98 -7.80 -1.02
CA ASP A 103 6.83 -6.95 -0.73
C ASP A 103 5.56 -7.40 -1.44
N ALA A 104 4.42 -7.13 -0.79
CA ALA A 104 3.09 -7.22 -1.38
C ALA A 104 2.27 -5.97 -1.05
N CYS A 105 1.39 -5.55 -1.96
CA CYS A 105 0.48 -4.44 -1.72
C CYS A 105 -0.92 -4.76 -2.25
N CYS A 106 -1.94 -4.48 -1.44
CA CYS A 106 -3.32 -4.79 -1.76
C CYS A 106 -4.30 -3.76 -1.18
N VAL A 107 -5.53 -3.79 -1.68
CA VAL A 107 -6.65 -2.99 -1.16
C VAL A 107 -7.71 -3.94 -0.63
N LEU A 108 -7.99 -3.86 0.66
CA LEU A 108 -8.96 -4.71 1.34
C LEU A 108 -10.18 -3.91 1.77
N SER A 109 -11.35 -4.56 1.80
CA SER A 109 -12.54 -4.01 2.45
C SER A 109 -12.39 -4.03 3.96
N ASN A 110 -12.85 -2.99 4.65
CA ASN A 110 -12.93 -2.95 6.11
C ASN A 110 -14.13 -3.74 6.64
N ARG A 111 -15.10 -4.08 5.80
CA ARG A 111 -16.28 -4.85 6.22
C ARG A 111 -15.87 -6.30 6.47
N PRO A 112 -16.22 -6.90 7.61
CA PRO A 112 -16.10 -8.34 7.77
C PRO A 112 -16.92 -9.01 6.66
N LYS A 113 -16.31 -9.96 5.94
CA LYS A 113 -17.07 -10.81 5.02
C LYS A 113 -18.11 -11.52 5.89
N LYS A 114 -19.40 -11.25 5.69
CA LYS A 114 -20.44 -12.13 6.24
C LYS A 114 -20.09 -13.54 5.75
N PRO A 115 -20.00 -14.54 6.63
CA PRO A 115 -19.80 -15.92 6.18
C PRO A 115 -20.89 -16.21 5.15
N LYS A 116 -20.49 -16.74 3.99
CA LYS A 116 -21.47 -17.28 3.04
C LYS A 116 -22.23 -18.34 3.82
N ARG A 117 -23.52 -18.14 4.05
CA ARG A 117 -24.39 -19.25 4.45
C ARG A 117 -24.33 -20.23 3.29
N SER A 118 -23.69 -21.37 3.52
CA SER A 118 -23.88 -22.56 2.70
C SER A 118 -25.37 -22.85 2.72
N VAL A 119 -26.01 -22.80 1.56
CA VAL A 119 -27.36 -23.33 1.35
C VAL A 119 -27.20 -24.79 0.98
#